data_AF-S4YCE3-F1
#
_entry.id   AF-S4YCE3-F1
#
_cell.length_a   1.000
_cell.length_b   1.000
_cell.length_c   1.000
_cell.angle_alpha   90.00
_cell.angle_beta   90.00
_cell.angle_gamma   90.00
#
_symmetry.space_group_name_H-M   'P 1'
#
loop_
_entity.id
_entity.type
_entity.pdbx_description
1 polymer ?
#
loop_
_entity_poly.entity_id
_entity_poly.type
_entity_poly.pdbx_seq_one_letter_code
_entity_poly.pdbx_strand_id
1 'polypeptide(L)' 'MKLVAMVTEPRNIARFLSALGEPTDVPARSPNRGPPYWKSTVLRRKAPGDAA' A
#
# COMPACT_ATOMS: atom_id res chain seq x y z
N MET A 1 -20.18 -11.24 18.56
CA MET A 1 -18.75 -11.39 18.21
C MET A 1 -17.92 -11.27 19.48
N LYS A 2 -16.95 -12.16 19.72
CA LYS A 2 -16.10 -12.14 20.92
C LYS A 2 -14.64 -12.35 20.51
N LEU A 3 -13.72 -11.54 21.05
CA LEU A 3 -12.28 -11.71 20.86
C LEU A 3 -11.79 -12.89 21.69
N VAL A 4 -11.05 -13.82 21.06
CA VAL A 4 -10.57 -15.05 21.70
C VAL A 4 -9.15 -14.90 22.23
N ALA A 5 -8.26 -14.25 21.48
CA ALA A 5 -6.88 -13.99 21.89
C ALA A 5 -6.27 -12.83 21.09
N MET A 6 -5.22 -12.20 21.65
CA MET A 6 -4.37 -11.24 20.96
C MET A 6 -2.92 -11.71 21.07
N VAL A 7 -2.29 -11.99 19.93
CA VAL A 7 -0.90 -12.46 19.86
C VAL A 7 -0.01 -11.27 19.52
N THR A 8 0.89 -10.91 20.42
CA THR A 8 1.73 -9.70 20.29
C THR A 8 3.21 -10.01 20.08
N GLU A 9 3.68 -11.17 20.55
CA GLU A 9 5.08 -11.58 20.42
C GLU A 9 5.40 -11.99 18.96
N PRO A 10 6.39 -11.36 18.28
CA PRO A 10 6.69 -11.63 16.87
C PRO A 10 6.88 -13.11 16.52
N ARG A 11 7.58 -13.87 17.36
CA ARG A 11 7.79 -15.31 17.14
C ARG A 11 6.49 -16.10 17.17
N ASN A 12 5.56 -15.70 18.03
CA ASN A 12 4.25 -16.36 18.14
C ASN A 12 3.33 -15.96 16.98
N ILE A 13 3.44 -14.73 16.47
CA ILE A 13 2.73 -14.28 15.26
C ILE A 13 3.16 -15.13 14.06
N ALA A 14 4.47 -15.25 13.83
CA ALA A 14 5.00 -16.07 12.73
C ALA A 14 4.53 -17.52 12.81
N ARG A 15 4.61 -18.13 14.00
CA ARG A 15 4.12 -19.50 14.23
C ARG A 15 2.62 -19.62 13.94
N PHE A 16 1.82 -18.69 14.43
CA PHE A 16 0.37 -18.69 14.23
C PHE A 16 0.01 -18.57 12.75
N LEU A 17 0.61 -17.62 12.03
CA LEU A 17 0.40 -17.45 10.59
C LEU A 17 0.84 -18.69 9.81
N SER A 18 2.01 -19.26 10.13
CA SER A 18 2.49 -20.48 9.47
C SER A 18 1.55 -21.68 9.66
N ALA A 19 0.93 -21.81 10.83
CA ALA A 19 -0.02 -22.88 11.12
C ALA A 19 -1.32 -22.73 10.32
N LEU A 20 -1.66 -21.51 9.91
CA LEU A 20 -2.78 -21.20 9.02
C LEU A 20 -2.41 -21.30 7.53
N GLY A 21 -1.13 -21.51 7.20
CA GLY A 21 -0.63 -21.47 5.82
C GLY A 21 -0.53 -20.05 5.26
N GLU A 22 -0.59 -19.03 6.11
CA GLU A 22 -0.47 -17.63 5.71
C GLU A 22 1.00 -17.20 5.56
N PRO A 23 1.30 -16.28 4.62
CA PRO A 23 2.64 -15.71 4.49
C PRO A 23 3.10 -15.01 5.77
N THR A 24 4.35 -15.22 6.15
CA THR A 24 4.99 -14.51 7.28
C THR A 24 5.84 -13.33 6.84
N ASP A 25 6.21 -13.29 5.56
CA ASP A 25 6.99 -12.20 4.97
C ASP A 25 6.10 -11.01 4.60
N VAL A 26 6.72 -9.83 4.60
CA VAL A 26 6.05 -8.60 4.18
C VAL A 26 5.69 -8.70 2.69
N PRO A 27 4.44 -8.38 2.29
CA PRO A 27 4.05 -8.34 0.89
C PRO A 27 4.95 -7.39 0.09
N ALA A 28 5.28 -7.79 -1.14
CA ALA A 28 6.02 -6.92 -2.05
C ALA A 28 5.27 -5.60 -2.24
N ARG A 29 6.03 -4.50 -2.30
CA ARG A 29 5.46 -3.18 -2.55
C ARG A 29 4.76 -3.18 -3.91
N SER A 30 3.51 -2.75 -3.94
CA SER A 30 2.78 -2.59 -5.20
C SER A 30 3.54 -1.67 -6.16
N PRO A 31 3.51 -1.92 -7.48
CA PRO A 31 4.15 -1.04 -8.44
C PRO A 31 3.57 0.37 -8.37
N ASN A 32 4.37 1.37 -8.74
CA ASN A 32 3.89 2.75 -8.85
C ASN A 32 2.71 2.79 -9.83
N ARG A 33 1.53 3.16 -9.34
CA ARG A 33 0.26 3.12 -10.10
C ARG A 33 0.14 4.19 -11.19
N GLY A 34 1.20 4.96 -11.43
CA GLY A 34 1.20 6.03 -12.42
C GLY A 34 2.62 6.53 -12.70
N PRO A 35 2.77 7.47 -13.65
CA PRO A 35 4.04 8.15 -13.84
C PRO A 35 4.51 8.78 -12.52
N PRO A 36 5.83 8.86 -12.27
CA PRO A 36 6.36 9.68 -11.19
C PRO A 36 5.73 11.08 -11.24
N TYR A 37 5.49 11.72 -10.09
CA TYR A 37 4.73 12.98 -10.02
C TYR A 37 5.29 14.09 -10.94
N TRP A 38 6.58 14.04 -11.27
CA TRP A 38 7.27 14.97 -12.17
C TRP A 38 7.07 14.66 -13.67
N LYS A 39 6.61 13.45 -14.02
CA LYS A 39 6.16 13.05 -15.38
C LYS A 39 4.65 13.20 -15.57
N SER A 40 3.90 13.47 -14.51
CA SER A 40 2.48 13.78 -14.62
C SER A 40 2.34 15.08 -15.40
N THR A 41 1.77 15.04 -16.59
CA THR A 41 1.24 16.24 -17.24
C THR A 41 0.10 16.75 -16.36
N VAL A 42 0.42 17.55 -15.34
CA VAL A 42 -0.58 18.36 -14.67
C VAL A 42 -1.15 19.23 -15.78
N LEU A 43 -2.38 18.93 -16.18
CA LEU A 43 -3.18 19.80 -17.04
C LEU A 43 -3.25 21.14 -16.31
N ARG A 44 -2.24 22.00 -16.53
CA ARG A 44 -2.29 23.41 -16.21
C ARG A 44 -3.42 23.93 -17.08
N ARG A 45 -4.61 24.00 -16.50
CA ARG A 45 -5.74 24.73 -17.07
C ARG A 45 -5.18 26.11 -17.38
N LYS A 46 -4.88 26.38 -18.67
CA LYS A 46 -4.49 27.72 -19.10
C LYS A 46 -5.57 28.64 -18.54
N ALA A 47 -5.17 29.64 -17.76
CA ALA A 47 -6.08 30.73 -17.45
C ALA A 47 -6.59 31.28 -18.79
N PRO A 48 -7.89 31.64 -18.91
CA PRO A 48 -8.40 32.25 -20.13
C PRO A 48 -7.68 33.59 -20.30
N GLY A 49 -6.65 33.62 -21.15
CA GLY A 49 -5.73 34.75 -21.24
C GLY A 49 -4.66 34.60 -22.32
N ASP A 50 -4.32 33.38 -22.74
CA ASP A 50 -3.45 33.17 -23.91
C ASP A 50 -4.29 32.83 -25.15
N ALA A 51 -4.89 33.86 -25.72
CA ALA A 51 -5.17 33.92 -27.14
C ALA A 51 -4.37 35.12 -27.69
N ALA A 52 -3.25 34.82 -28.33
CA ALA A 52 -2.53 35.70 -29.26
C ALA A 52 -1.80 34.80 -30.26
#